data_AF-A0A9X4AG54-F1
#
_entry.id   AF-A0A9X4AG54-F1
#
_cell.length_a   1.000
_cell.length_b   1.000
_cell.length_c   1.000
_cell.angle_alpha   90.00
_cell.angle_beta   90.00
_cell.angle_gamma   90.00
#
_symmetry.space_group_name_H-M   'P 1'
#
loop_
_entity.id
_entity.type
_entity.pdbx_description
1 polymer ?
#
loop_
_entity_poly.entity_id
_entity_poly.type
_entity_poly.pdbx_seq_one_letter_code
_entity_poly.pdbx_strand_id
1 'polypeptide(L)'
;MLAVHFGAGNIGRGFIGSLLYQSGYHTAFVDVNQTVIDAINQKKKYKVVLAAEEKAEQIVENISGYNSSTQREEIIQQIAKADIVTTAVGPSILPMIAETLAAGLTERLKENKQPLVVIACENMIGGSSLLKEKVAEKIGSSDKEAFLALISFPNAAVDRIVPNQTNRELLTVSVEPYFEWVVEEKDIKGEKPPVEGVTYVPDLLPFIERKLFTVNTGHAVCAYVGKALGYDTIKEAIDEQEVASIVAGALRESGKVLIELYQFNKEEHLAYIDKIVTRFSNPYISDEVTRVGRGPIRKLGPNDRLIRPASLYVELFNETPRSLVKAIAATLVYQNEADEEAVLLQQKVAEQGYQATLEEVSGLAANHPLVKAVLDQIN
;
A
#
# COMPACT_ATOMS: atom_id res chain seq x y z
N MET A 1 24.04 -10.12 -7.63
CA MET A 1 22.67 -10.48 -8.03
C MET A 1 22.06 -9.29 -8.79
N LEU A 2 21.15 -9.55 -9.72
CA LEU A 2 20.45 -8.55 -10.53
C LEU A 2 18.97 -8.50 -10.15
N ALA A 3 18.48 -7.32 -9.78
CA ALA A 3 17.06 -7.04 -9.60
C ALA A 3 16.57 -6.14 -10.74
N VAL A 4 15.48 -6.52 -11.38
CA VAL A 4 14.74 -5.63 -12.29
C VAL A 4 13.56 -5.04 -11.53
N HIS A 5 13.50 -3.71 -11.43
CA HIS A 5 12.45 -3.02 -10.69
C HIS A 5 11.65 -2.10 -11.61
N PHE A 6 10.38 -2.43 -11.85
CA PHE A 6 9.45 -1.57 -12.57
C PHE A 6 8.90 -0.49 -11.65
N GLY A 7 9.05 0.78 -12.04
CA GLY A 7 8.63 1.95 -11.27
C GLY A 7 9.82 2.64 -10.61
N ALA A 8 10.38 3.66 -11.24
CA ALA A 8 11.47 4.47 -10.68
C ALA A 8 10.96 5.66 -9.86
N GLY A 9 9.70 5.62 -9.39
CA GLY A 9 9.09 6.65 -8.55
C GLY A 9 9.58 6.65 -7.09
N ASN A 10 8.91 7.41 -6.22
CA ASN A 10 9.33 7.57 -4.82
C ASN A 10 9.28 6.25 -4.04
N ILE A 11 8.27 5.39 -4.24
CA ILE A 11 8.21 4.05 -3.60
C ILE A 11 9.33 3.15 -4.13
N GLY A 12 9.53 3.14 -5.45
CA GLY A 12 10.58 2.31 -6.05
C GLY A 12 11.98 2.69 -5.57
N ARG A 13 12.33 3.98 -5.54
CA ARG A 13 13.63 4.45 -5.06
C ARG A 13 13.75 4.43 -3.53
N GLY A 14 12.72 4.91 -2.84
CA GLY A 14 12.75 5.14 -1.39
C GLY A 14 12.46 3.91 -0.55
N PHE A 15 11.94 2.83 -1.14
CA PHE A 15 11.58 1.62 -0.42
C PHE A 15 12.12 0.37 -1.08
N ILE A 16 11.51 -0.09 -2.17
CA ILE A 16 11.77 -1.43 -2.72
C ILE A 16 13.20 -1.52 -3.28
N GLY A 17 13.59 -0.60 -4.15
CA GLY A 17 14.94 -0.51 -4.70
C GLY A 17 16.02 -0.21 -3.65
N SER A 18 15.67 0.51 -2.58
CA SER A 18 16.59 0.76 -1.46
C SER A 18 16.92 -0.54 -0.71
N LEU A 19 15.91 -1.36 -0.40
CA LEU A 19 16.11 -2.66 0.25
C LEU A 19 16.84 -3.66 -0.66
N LEU A 20 16.54 -3.66 -1.96
CA LEU A 20 17.28 -4.45 -2.94
C LEU A 20 18.76 -4.08 -2.96
N TYR A 21 19.09 -2.77 -2.94
CA TYR A 21 20.48 -2.31 -2.84
C TYR A 21 21.16 -2.75 -1.54
N GLN A 22 20.51 -2.58 -0.38
CA GLN A 22 21.03 -3.02 0.91
C GLN A 22 21.33 -4.53 0.91
N SER A 23 20.52 -5.29 0.18
CA SER A 23 20.67 -6.75 0.00
C SER A 23 21.72 -7.13 -1.06
N GLY A 24 22.50 -6.18 -1.58
CA GLY A 24 23.59 -6.43 -2.52
C GLY A 24 23.16 -6.63 -3.98
N TYR A 25 21.93 -6.28 -4.36
CA TYR A 25 21.50 -6.35 -5.75
C TYR A 25 21.98 -5.14 -6.56
N HIS A 26 22.39 -5.38 -7.80
CA HIS A 26 22.32 -4.33 -8.82
C HIS A 26 20.85 -4.10 -9.17
N THR A 27 20.38 -2.86 -9.10
CA THR A 27 18.96 -2.55 -9.40
C THR A 27 18.83 -1.86 -10.76
N ALA A 28 18.25 -2.58 -11.72
CA ALA A 28 17.86 -2.06 -13.03
C ALA A 28 16.44 -1.49 -12.94
N PHE A 29 16.33 -0.18 -12.79
CA PHE A 29 15.05 0.54 -12.76
C PHE A 29 14.46 0.64 -14.17
N VAL A 30 13.15 0.42 -14.27
CA VAL A 30 12.38 0.51 -15.51
C VAL A 30 11.22 1.49 -15.31
N ASP A 31 11.16 2.55 -16.10
CA ASP A 31 10.11 3.58 -16.02
C ASP A 31 9.89 4.27 -17.38
N VAL A 32 8.79 4.99 -17.56
CA VAL A 32 8.55 5.81 -18.76
C VAL A 32 9.14 7.22 -18.63
N ASN A 33 9.42 7.68 -17.40
CA ASN A 33 9.91 9.01 -17.14
C ASN A 33 11.39 9.16 -17.54
N GLN A 34 11.62 9.64 -18.77
CA GLN A 34 12.96 9.81 -19.34
C GLN A 34 13.87 10.67 -18.45
N THR A 35 13.36 11.75 -17.84
CA THR A 35 14.16 12.64 -16.98
C THR A 35 14.70 11.90 -15.76
N VAL A 36 13.90 11.01 -15.15
CA VAL A 36 14.35 10.18 -14.02
C VAL A 36 15.35 9.13 -14.50
N ILE A 37 15.10 8.46 -15.63
CA ILE A 37 16.00 7.45 -16.20
C ILE A 37 17.38 8.05 -16.56
N ASP A 38 17.40 9.21 -17.21
CA ASP A 38 18.63 9.92 -17.56
C ASP A 38 19.42 10.30 -16.30
N ALA A 39 18.74 10.81 -15.28
CA ALA A 39 19.37 11.14 -14.01
C ALA A 39 19.96 9.90 -13.33
N ILE A 40 19.26 8.76 -13.33
CA ILE A 40 19.77 7.49 -12.77
C ILE A 40 21.06 7.09 -13.51
N ASN A 41 21.06 7.13 -14.83
CA ASN A 41 22.21 6.70 -15.64
C ASN A 41 23.40 7.68 -15.57
N GLN A 42 23.12 8.98 -15.43
CA GLN A 42 24.14 10.01 -15.28
C GLN A 42 24.78 10.00 -13.89
N LYS A 43 23.96 9.92 -12.83
CA LYS A 43 24.42 10.01 -11.44
C LYS A 43 24.89 8.68 -10.90
N LYS A 44 24.28 7.57 -11.34
CA LYS A 44 24.49 6.19 -10.87
C LYS A 44 24.33 5.98 -9.35
N LYS A 45 23.74 6.97 -8.69
CA LYS A 45 23.41 6.96 -7.27
C LYS A 45 22.33 7.98 -6.95
N TYR A 46 21.65 7.79 -5.83
CA TYR A 46 20.72 8.74 -5.25
C TYR A 46 20.69 8.63 -3.72
N LYS A 47 20.01 9.58 -3.08
CA LYS A 47 19.90 9.66 -1.63
C LYS A 47 18.50 9.28 -1.16
N VAL A 48 18.43 8.41 -0.16
CA VAL A 48 17.23 8.17 0.66
C VAL A 48 17.43 8.87 1.99
N VAL A 49 16.54 9.78 2.35
CA VAL A 49 16.58 10.56 3.60
C VAL A 49 15.48 10.05 4.52
N LEU A 50 15.82 9.74 5.76
CA LEU A 50 14.81 9.40 6.76
C LEU A 50 14.17 10.68 7.29
N ALA A 51 12.84 10.77 7.19
CA ALA A 51 12.04 11.85 7.77
C ALA A 51 11.93 11.63 9.29
N ALA A 52 13.01 11.95 9.99
CA ALA A 52 13.18 11.88 11.44
C ALA A 52 14.13 13.01 11.90
N GLU A 53 14.29 13.19 13.21
CA GLU A 53 15.10 14.27 13.78
C GLU A 53 16.56 14.26 13.29
N GLU A 54 17.18 13.08 13.29
CA GLU A 54 18.57 12.89 12.85
C GLU A 54 18.75 13.04 11.33
N LYS A 55 17.65 12.97 10.55
CA LYS A 55 17.64 12.99 9.07
C LYS A 55 18.68 12.06 8.45
N ALA A 56 18.83 10.86 9.02
CA ALA A 56 19.80 9.87 8.56
C ALA A 56 19.68 9.64 7.05
N GLU A 57 20.83 9.58 6.38
CA GLU A 57 20.90 9.46 4.93
C GLU A 57 21.48 8.09 4.53
N GLN A 58 20.87 7.46 3.54
CA GLN A 58 21.42 6.31 2.86
C GLN A 58 21.69 6.68 1.40
N ILE A 59 22.92 6.44 0.95
CA ILE A 59 23.27 6.54 -0.47
C ILE A 59 23.00 5.19 -1.12
N VAL A 60 22.13 5.18 -2.12
CA VAL A 60 21.88 4.01 -2.97
C VAL A 60 22.73 4.15 -4.23
N GLU A 61 23.53 3.14 -4.53
CA GLU A 61 24.42 3.06 -5.69
C GLU A 61 24.18 1.74 -6.45
N ASN A 62 25.03 1.41 -7.43
CA ASN A 62 24.92 0.18 -8.21
C ASN A 62 23.54 0.02 -8.90
N ILE A 63 23.14 1.09 -9.59
CA ILE A 63 21.85 1.18 -10.28
C ILE A 63 22.03 1.48 -11.76
N SER A 64 21.02 1.12 -12.55
CA SER A 64 20.86 1.52 -13.95
C SER A 64 19.39 1.85 -14.22
N GLY A 65 19.13 2.62 -15.27
CA GLY A 65 17.78 3.01 -15.67
C GLY A 65 17.50 2.67 -17.13
N TYR A 66 16.29 2.19 -17.41
CA TYR A 66 15.81 1.87 -18.76
C TYR A 66 14.45 2.48 -18.99
N ASN A 67 14.27 3.15 -20.12
CA ASN A 67 12.96 3.69 -20.50
C ASN A 67 12.09 2.58 -21.13
N SER A 68 10.95 2.26 -20.51
CA SER A 68 10.07 1.19 -20.99
C SER A 68 9.36 1.48 -22.31
N SER A 69 9.31 2.74 -22.75
CA SER A 69 8.76 3.13 -24.05
C SER A 69 9.76 3.04 -25.20
N THR A 70 11.07 3.11 -24.93
CA THR A 70 12.10 3.20 -26.00
C THR A 70 13.17 2.11 -25.94
N GLN A 71 13.34 1.43 -24.81
CA GLN A 71 14.43 0.46 -24.56
C GLN A 71 13.90 -0.94 -24.21
N ARG A 72 12.85 -1.38 -24.92
CA ARG A 72 12.16 -2.64 -24.64
C ARG A 72 13.10 -3.85 -24.75
N GLU A 73 13.98 -3.88 -25.75
CA GLU A 73 14.89 -5.00 -25.98
C GLU A 73 15.91 -5.13 -24.84
N GLU A 74 16.48 -4.01 -24.37
CA GLU A 74 17.41 -4.02 -23.25
C GLU A 74 16.73 -4.48 -21.96
N ILE A 75 15.49 -4.08 -21.72
CA ILE A 75 14.70 -4.55 -20.57
C ILE A 75 14.46 -6.06 -20.64
N ILE A 76 14.12 -6.60 -21.80
CA ILE A 76 13.96 -8.05 -22.03
C ILE A 76 15.26 -8.78 -21.63
N GLN A 77 16.42 -8.25 -22.03
CA GLN A 77 17.71 -8.83 -21.68
C GLN A 77 18.04 -8.75 -20.19
N GLN A 78 17.63 -7.69 -19.50
CA GLN A 78 17.78 -7.61 -18.03
C GLN A 78 16.89 -8.64 -17.32
N ILE A 79 15.63 -8.80 -17.75
CA ILE A 79 14.69 -9.77 -17.17
C ILE A 79 15.19 -11.21 -17.39
N ALA A 80 15.74 -11.49 -18.57
CA ALA A 80 16.33 -12.80 -18.87
C ALA A 80 17.42 -13.20 -17.86
N LYS A 81 18.16 -12.22 -17.34
CA LYS A 81 19.28 -12.40 -16.40
C LYS A 81 18.93 -12.14 -14.93
N ALA A 82 17.71 -11.68 -14.64
CA ALA A 82 17.32 -11.25 -13.30
C ALA A 82 17.35 -12.40 -12.29
N ASP A 83 17.70 -12.09 -11.05
CA ASP A 83 17.55 -12.98 -9.89
C ASP A 83 16.22 -12.71 -9.16
N ILE A 84 15.67 -11.49 -9.32
CA ILE A 84 14.35 -11.09 -8.84
C ILE A 84 13.76 -10.01 -9.75
N VAL A 85 12.44 -10.01 -9.94
CA VAL A 85 11.71 -8.91 -10.56
C VAL A 85 10.73 -8.34 -9.54
N THR A 86 10.66 -7.02 -9.43
CA THR A 86 9.72 -6.33 -8.53
C THR A 86 9.01 -5.18 -9.24
N THR A 87 7.85 -4.75 -8.74
CA THR A 87 7.12 -3.61 -9.29
C THR A 87 6.62 -2.67 -8.20
N ALA A 88 6.58 -1.37 -8.47
CA ALA A 88 5.87 -0.35 -7.70
C ALA A 88 5.36 0.73 -8.67
N VAL A 89 4.43 0.35 -9.55
CA VAL A 89 3.96 1.14 -10.70
C VAL A 89 2.52 1.65 -10.55
N GLY A 90 1.77 1.11 -9.59
CA GLY A 90 0.33 1.32 -9.45
C GLY A 90 -0.50 0.21 -10.11
N PRO A 91 -1.63 -0.21 -9.50
CA PRO A 91 -2.45 -1.32 -10.00
C PRO A 91 -2.88 -1.21 -11.47
N SER A 92 -3.20 0.01 -11.93
CA SER A 92 -3.63 0.27 -13.30
C SER A 92 -2.51 0.11 -14.34
N ILE A 93 -1.25 0.14 -13.91
CA ILE A 93 -0.07 0.04 -14.78
C ILE A 93 0.41 -1.42 -14.92
N LEU A 94 0.06 -2.31 -13.98
CA LEU A 94 0.44 -3.74 -14.04
C LEU A 94 0.11 -4.42 -15.38
N PRO A 95 -1.09 -4.23 -15.99
CA PRO A 95 -1.39 -4.81 -17.29
C PRO A 95 -0.49 -4.28 -18.42
N MET A 96 -0.02 -3.03 -18.33
CA MET A 96 0.79 -2.40 -19.37
C MET A 96 2.21 -2.98 -19.40
N ILE A 97 2.78 -3.36 -18.26
CA ILE A 97 4.13 -3.94 -18.19
C ILE A 97 4.15 -5.44 -18.52
N ALA A 98 2.99 -6.11 -18.50
CA ALA A 98 2.88 -7.55 -18.66
C ALA A 98 3.45 -8.07 -19.99
N GLU A 99 3.31 -7.30 -21.07
CA GLU A 99 3.82 -7.71 -22.40
C GLU A 99 5.35 -7.76 -22.45
N THR A 100 6.01 -6.72 -21.92
CA THR A 100 7.48 -6.67 -21.85
C THR A 100 8.01 -7.71 -20.87
N LEU A 101 7.34 -7.89 -19.73
CA LEU A 101 7.70 -8.89 -18.74
C LEU A 101 7.58 -10.31 -19.32
N ALA A 102 6.48 -10.63 -20.00
CA ALA A 102 6.29 -11.92 -20.65
C ALA A 102 7.39 -12.20 -21.69
N ALA A 103 7.74 -11.21 -22.52
CA ALA A 103 8.82 -11.37 -23.50
C ALA A 103 10.19 -11.65 -22.82
N GLY A 104 10.51 -10.94 -21.74
CA GLY A 104 11.71 -11.17 -20.94
C GLY A 104 11.75 -12.55 -20.29
N LEU A 105 10.60 -13.03 -19.78
CA LEU A 105 10.47 -14.36 -19.20
C LEU A 105 10.57 -15.46 -20.26
N THR A 106 9.96 -15.27 -21.43
CA THR A 106 10.13 -16.20 -22.57
C THR A 106 11.60 -16.30 -22.98
N GLU A 107 12.31 -15.18 -23.05
CA GLU A 107 13.76 -15.19 -23.34
C GLU A 107 14.54 -15.92 -22.25
N ARG A 108 14.24 -15.64 -20.98
CA ARG A 108 14.83 -16.35 -19.83
C ARG A 108 14.69 -17.87 -19.98
N LEU A 109 13.48 -18.33 -20.29
CA LEU A 109 13.14 -19.76 -20.30
C LEU A 109 13.92 -20.55 -21.35
N LYS A 110 14.51 -19.91 -22.36
CA LYS A 110 15.35 -20.59 -23.36
C LYS A 110 16.64 -21.13 -22.75
N GLU A 111 17.28 -20.36 -21.89
CA GLU A 111 18.66 -20.64 -21.44
C GLU A 111 18.78 -20.83 -19.93
N ASN A 112 17.92 -20.17 -19.14
CA ASN A 112 17.99 -20.19 -17.68
C ASN A 112 16.82 -20.99 -17.08
N LYS A 113 17.16 -22.09 -16.40
CA LYS A 113 16.20 -22.98 -15.73
C LYS A 113 16.13 -22.76 -14.22
N GLN A 114 16.80 -21.74 -13.68
CA GLN A 114 16.69 -21.38 -12.27
C GLN A 114 15.33 -20.72 -12.00
N PRO A 115 14.65 -21.06 -10.89
CA PRO A 115 13.43 -20.38 -10.49
C PRO A 115 13.60 -18.86 -10.41
N LEU A 116 12.55 -18.13 -10.72
CA LEU A 116 12.52 -16.67 -10.61
C LEU A 116 11.28 -16.23 -9.86
N VAL A 117 11.47 -15.28 -8.93
CA VAL A 117 10.39 -14.66 -8.18
C VAL A 117 10.08 -13.28 -8.76
N VAL A 118 8.81 -13.05 -9.05
CA VAL A 118 8.26 -11.77 -9.52
C VAL A 118 7.29 -11.24 -8.47
N ILE A 119 7.58 -10.09 -7.84
CA ILE A 119 6.78 -9.55 -6.73
C ILE A 119 6.21 -8.18 -7.09
N ALA A 120 4.89 -8.07 -7.23
CA ALA A 120 4.23 -6.78 -7.36
C ALA A 120 4.04 -6.14 -5.98
N CYS A 121 4.83 -5.10 -5.70
CA CYS A 121 4.86 -4.37 -4.43
C CYS A 121 3.92 -3.16 -4.52
N GLU A 122 2.63 -3.44 -4.67
CA GLU A 122 1.61 -2.45 -4.98
C GLU A 122 0.70 -2.18 -3.77
N ASN A 123 0.04 -1.02 -3.74
CA ASN A 123 -1.01 -0.73 -2.76
C ASN A 123 -2.35 -1.38 -3.18
N MET A 124 -2.33 -2.71 -3.36
CA MET A 124 -3.49 -3.53 -3.68
C MET A 124 -3.34 -4.95 -3.14
N ILE A 125 -4.48 -5.58 -2.83
CA ILE A 125 -4.53 -7.01 -2.54
C ILE A 125 -4.39 -7.76 -3.87
N GLY A 126 -3.58 -8.82 -3.89
CA GLY A 126 -3.48 -9.68 -5.08
C GLY A 126 -2.69 -9.09 -6.25
N GLY A 127 -1.81 -8.11 -6.02
CA GLY A 127 -1.04 -7.46 -7.09
C GLY A 127 -0.24 -8.44 -7.95
N SER A 128 0.47 -9.38 -7.31
CA SER A 128 1.25 -10.38 -8.03
C SER A 128 0.35 -11.38 -8.75
N SER A 129 -0.80 -11.73 -8.16
CA SER A 129 -1.81 -12.56 -8.83
C SER A 129 -2.34 -11.90 -10.11
N LEU A 130 -2.68 -10.60 -10.06
CA LEU A 130 -3.12 -9.85 -11.25
C LEU A 130 -2.00 -9.80 -12.30
N LEU A 131 -0.76 -9.52 -11.89
CA LEU A 131 0.37 -9.48 -12.82
C LEU A 131 0.61 -10.86 -13.46
N LYS A 132 0.53 -11.95 -12.68
CA LYS A 132 0.64 -13.32 -13.17
C LYS A 132 -0.40 -13.62 -14.25
N GLU A 133 -1.66 -13.27 -14.00
CA GLU A 133 -2.76 -13.44 -14.96
C GLU A 133 -2.41 -12.74 -16.29
N LYS A 134 -2.06 -11.45 -16.23
CA LYS A 134 -1.76 -10.65 -17.42
C LYS A 134 -0.49 -11.09 -18.15
N VAL A 135 0.52 -11.57 -17.44
CA VAL A 135 1.72 -12.16 -18.04
C VAL A 135 1.38 -13.49 -18.71
N ALA A 136 0.63 -14.37 -18.04
CA ALA A 136 0.30 -15.70 -18.56
C ALA A 136 -0.53 -15.65 -19.86
N GLU A 137 -1.36 -14.62 -20.05
CA GLU A 137 -2.06 -14.34 -21.31
C GLU A 137 -1.11 -14.09 -22.49
N LYS A 138 0.12 -13.65 -22.23
CA LYS A 138 1.14 -13.30 -23.23
C LYS A 138 2.20 -14.38 -23.43
N ILE A 139 2.26 -15.39 -22.56
CA ILE A 139 3.20 -16.53 -22.70
C ILE A 139 2.67 -17.50 -23.76
N GLY A 140 3.53 -17.81 -24.74
CA GLY A 140 3.23 -18.75 -25.82
C GLY A 140 3.00 -20.18 -25.32
N SER A 141 2.17 -20.95 -26.02
CA SER A 141 1.76 -22.30 -25.59
C SER A 141 2.93 -23.25 -25.34
N SER A 142 4.03 -23.12 -26.09
CA SER A 142 5.25 -23.92 -25.92
C SER A 142 5.99 -23.66 -24.60
N ASP A 143 5.85 -22.46 -24.03
CA ASP A 143 6.59 -22.03 -22.84
C ASP A 143 5.76 -22.10 -21.55
N LYS A 144 4.44 -22.31 -21.65
CA LYS A 144 3.51 -22.28 -20.50
C LYS A 144 3.88 -23.26 -19.40
N GLU A 145 4.27 -24.49 -19.74
CA GLU A 145 4.65 -25.49 -18.75
C GLU A 145 5.89 -25.05 -17.98
N ALA A 146 6.93 -24.60 -18.67
CA ALA A 146 8.16 -24.12 -18.06
C ALA A 146 7.93 -22.84 -17.23
N PHE A 147 7.11 -21.90 -17.72
CA PHE A 147 6.68 -20.72 -16.97
C PHE A 147 5.99 -21.10 -15.66
N LEU A 148 5.00 -22.00 -15.73
CA LEU A 148 4.26 -22.49 -14.56
C LEU A 148 5.11 -23.36 -13.63
N ALA A 149 6.22 -23.93 -14.10
CA ALA A 149 7.15 -24.69 -13.28
C ALA A 149 8.24 -23.83 -12.62
N LEU A 150 8.67 -22.72 -13.24
CA LEU A 150 9.86 -21.96 -12.82
C LEU A 150 9.59 -20.55 -12.30
N ILE A 151 8.50 -19.89 -12.72
CA ILE A 151 8.25 -18.47 -12.37
C ILE A 151 7.19 -18.35 -11.28
N SER A 152 7.55 -17.75 -10.16
CA SER A 152 6.67 -17.50 -9.00
C SER A 152 6.19 -16.06 -8.99
N PHE A 153 4.93 -15.88 -8.55
CA PHE A 153 4.30 -14.56 -8.38
C PHE A 153 3.68 -14.44 -6.99
N PRO A 154 4.50 -14.52 -5.91
CA PRO A 154 3.96 -14.42 -4.55
C PRO A 154 3.38 -13.02 -4.32
N ASN A 155 2.20 -12.96 -3.69
CA ASN A 155 1.64 -11.67 -3.30
C ASN A 155 2.46 -11.02 -2.18
N ALA A 156 2.38 -9.70 -2.09
CA ALA A 156 3.05 -8.94 -1.07
C ALA A 156 2.10 -7.91 -0.42
N ALA A 157 2.33 -7.64 0.85
CA ALA A 157 1.80 -6.49 1.56
C ALA A 157 2.97 -5.55 1.87
N VAL A 158 2.86 -4.31 1.39
CA VAL A 158 3.90 -3.29 1.58
C VAL A 158 3.33 -2.08 2.31
N ASP A 159 4.11 -1.55 3.25
CA ASP A 159 3.76 -0.37 4.02
C ASP A 159 5.00 0.49 4.28
N ARG A 160 4.98 1.70 3.71
CA ARG A 160 5.92 2.78 4.01
C ARG A 160 5.27 4.08 3.59
N ILE A 161 5.20 5.04 4.49
CA ILE A 161 4.74 6.39 4.21
C ILE A 161 5.88 7.12 3.50
N VAL A 162 5.58 7.53 2.27
CA VAL A 162 6.46 8.33 1.43
C VAL A 162 5.64 9.54 0.98
N PRO A 163 5.80 10.70 1.66
CA PRO A 163 4.96 11.86 1.40
C PRO A 163 5.24 12.43 0.01
N ASN A 164 4.27 13.22 -0.48
CA ASN A 164 4.53 14.10 -1.62
C ASN A 164 5.64 15.07 -1.25
N GLN A 165 6.60 15.23 -2.15
CA GLN A 165 7.84 15.91 -1.83
C GLN A 165 8.46 16.52 -3.08
N THR A 166 9.17 17.62 -2.87
CA THR A 166 10.03 18.23 -3.88
C THR A 166 11.41 18.37 -3.28
N ASN A 167 12.39 17.72 -3.89
CA ASN A 167 13.77 17.76 -3.44
C ASN A 167 14.61 18.59 -4.43
N ARG A 168 15.64 19.25 -3.92
CA ARG A 168 16.61 19.98 -4.75
C ARG A 168 17.28 19.06 -5.78
N GLU A 169 17.60 17.83 -5.36
CA GLU A 169 18.12 16.78 -6.24
C GLU A 169 16.98 15.85 -6.65
N LEU A 170 16.75 15.73 -7.97
CA LEU A 170 15.63 15.00 -8.56
C LEU A 170 15.44 13.58 -8.01
N LEU A 171 16.54 12.83 -7.83
CA LEU A 171 16.47 11.43 -7.41
C LEU A 171 16.36 11.26 -5.89
N THR A 172 16.62 12.32 -5.11
CA THR A 172 16.51 12.24 -3.65
C THR A 172 15.06 11.93 -3.27
N VAL A 173 14.90 11.08 -2.27
CA VAL A 173 13.60 10.70 -1.73
C VAL A 173 13.66 10.65 -0.20
N SER A 174 12.73 11.36 0.43
CA SER A 174 12.47 11.38 1.86
C SER A 174 11.39 10.35 2.18
N VAL A 175 11.64 9.51 3.17
CA VAL A 175 10.76 8.39 3.54
C VAL A 175 10.69 8.29 5.05
N GLU A 176 9.61 7.72 5.57
CA GLU A 176 9.57 7.42 7.00
C GLU A 176 10.61 6.34 7.38
N PRO A 177 11.12 6.34 8.63
CA PRO A 177 12.01 5.28 9.11
C PRO A 177 11.36 3.90 9.10
N TYR A 178 10.09 3.82 9.47
CA TYR A 178 9.32 2.58 9.47
C TYR A 178 9.12 2.04 8.05
N PHE A 179 9.21 0.74 7.89
CA PHE A 179 8.72 0.05 6.69
C PHE A 179 8.30 -1.37 7.05
N GLU A 180 7.47 -1.96 6.22
CA GLU A 180 7.09 -3.36 6.31
C GLU A 180 6.89 -3.93 4.91
N TRP A 181 7.60 -5.01 4.59
CA TRP A 181 7.44 -5.75 3.34
C TRP A 181 7.25 -7.23 3.67
N VAL A 182 6.00 -7.69 3.54
CA VAL A 182 5.62 -9.07 3.83
C VAL A 182 5.28 -9.78 2.52
N VAL A 183 5.80 -10.98 2.31
CA VAL A 183 5.62 -11.76 1.08
C VAL A 183 5.07 -13.15 1.42
N GLU A 184 4.06 -13.59 0.68
CA GLU A 184 3.49 -14.92 0.83
C GLU A 184 4.43 -15.98 0.27
N GLU A 185 4.88 -16.92 1.10
CA GLU A 185 5.93 -17.86 0.71
C GLU A 185 5.42 -19.09 -0.03
N LYS A 186 4.12 -19.43 0.11
CA LYS A 186 3.53 -20.67 -0.41
C LYS A 186 3.67 -20.83 -1.94
N ASP A 187 3.74 -19.71 -2.65
CA ASP A 187 3.84 -19.67 -4.12
C ASP A 187 5.28 -19.57 -4.63
N ILE A 188 6.29 -19.54 -3.74
CA ILE A 188 7.70 -19.43 -4.09
C ILE A 188 8.26 -20.80 -4.48
N LYS A 189 8.83 -20.86 -5.68
CA LYS A 189 9.58 -22.00 -6.21
C LYS A 189 11.05 -21.82 -5.93
N GLY A 190 11.70 -22.85 -5.41
CA GLY A 190 13.13 -22.79 -5.07
C GLY A 190 13.38 -21.96 -3.81
N GLU A 191 14.50 -21.26 -3.77
CA GLU A 191 14.91 -20.47 -2.61
C GLU A 191 14.19 -19.12 -2.55
N LYS A 192 13.90 -18.68 -1.32
CA LYS A 192 13.39 -17.33 -1.06
C LYS A 192 14.47 -16.32 -1.45
N PRO A 193 14.15 -15.28 -2.24
CA PRO A 193 15.12 -14.24 -2.55
C PRO A 193 15.70 -13.63 -1.27
N PRO A 194 17.03 -13.54 -1.12
CA PRO A 194 17.65 -12.99 0.07
C PRO A 194 17.57 -11.45 0.05
N VAL A 195 16.40 -10.91 0.41
CA VAL A 195 16.18 -9.47 0.54
C VAL A 195 16.02 -9.10 2.01
N GLU A 196 16.98 -8.34 2.54
CA GLU A 196 16.93 -7.77 3.88
C GLU A 196 15.68 -6.90 4.05
N GLY A 197 15.01 -7.05 5.19
CA GLY A 197 13.76 -6.34 5.49
C GLY A 197 12.50 -6.99 4.94
N VAL A 198 12.59 -8.07 4.16
CA VAL A 198 11.42 -8.87 3.75
C VAL A 198 11.09 -9.94 4.78
N THR A 199 9.82 -9.99 5.18
CA THR A 199 9.29 -11.08 6.01
C THR A 199 8.49 -12.04 5.13
N TYR A 200 8.93 -13.29 5.06
CA TYR A 200 8.22 -14.35 4.35
C TYR A 200 7.25 -15.08 5.31
N VAL A 201 6.00 -15.22 4.90
CA VAL A 201 4.92 -15.78 5.75
C VAL A 201 4.10 -16.81 5.00
N PRO A 202 3.54 -17.82 5.68
CA PRO A 202 2.71 -18.86 5.03
C PRO A 202 1.37 -18.31 4.54
N ASP A 203 0.82 -17.30 5.21
CA ASP A 203 -0.43 -16.63 4.85
C ASP A 203 -0.28 -15.11 4.99
N LEU A 204 -0.62 -14.41 3.91
CA LEU A 204 -0.49 -12.96 3.83
C LEU A 204 -1.75 -12.22 4.32
N LEU A 205 -2.91 -12.88 4.33
CA LEU A 205 -4.19 -12.27 4.68
C LEU A 205 -4.17 -11.57 6.07
N PRO A 206 -3.61 -12.17 7.14
CA PRO A 206 -3.53 -11.52 8.44
C PRO A 206 -2.77 -10.18 8.41
N PHE A 207 -1.72 -10.10 7.61
CA PHE A 207 -0.88 -8.90 7.50
C PHE A 207 -1.55 -7.81 6.66
N ILE A 208 -2.26 -8.21 5.59
CA ILE A 208 -3.09 -7.30 4.79
C ILE A 208 -4.16 -6.67 5.66
N GLU A 209 -4.93 -7.47 6.38
CA GLU A 209 -6.00 -6.94 7.24
C GLU A 209 -5.42 -6.16 8.42
N ARG A 210 -4.29 -6.59 9.01
CA ARG A 210 -3.62 -5.83 10.06
C ARG A 210 -3.26 -4.43 9.60
N LYS A 211 -2.67 -4.29 8.41
CA LYS A 211 -2.32 -2.99 7.83
C LYS A 211 -3.57 -2.17 7.48
N LEU A 212 -4.59 -2.81 6.91
CA LEU A 212 -5.85 -2.15 6.56
C LEU A 212 -6.58 -1.62 7.81
N PHE A 213 -6.72 -2.45 8.84
CA PHE A 213 -7.49 -2.14 10.05
C PHE A 213 -6.71 -1.32 11.07
N THR A 214 -5.39 -1.18 10.89
CA THR A 214 -4.56 -0.35 11.78
C THR A 214 -4.10 0.91 11.06
N VAL A 215 -3.25 0.78 10.05
CA VAL A 215 -2.63 1.94 9.38
C VAL A 215 -3.68 2.71 8.58
N ASN A 216 -4.41 2.03 7.70
CA ASN A 216 -5.38 2.72 6.84
C ASN A 216 -6.58 3.25 7.65
N THR A 217 -7.10 2.47 8.61
CA THR A 217 -8.17 2.89 9.52
C THR A 217 -7.74 4.10 10.34
N GLY A 218 -6.61 4.04 11.05
CA GLY A 218 -6.14 5.14 11.88
C GLY A 218 -5.92 6.42 11.10
N HIS A 219 -5.34 6.32 9.90
CA HIS A 219 -5.10 7.47 9.04
C HIS A 219 -6.40 8.10 8.52
N ALA A 220 -7.38 7.27 8.15
CA ALA A 220 -8.71 7.75 7.74
C ALA A 220 -9.48 8.38 8.90
N VAL A 221 -9.47 7.75 10.08
CA VAL A 221 -10.10 8.29 11.29
C VAL A 221 -9.50 9.66 11.61
N CYS A 222 -8.17 9.78 11.63
CA CYS A 222 -7.48 11.05 11.87
C CYS A 222 -7.86 12.11 10.85
N ALA A 223 -7.94 11.76 9.56
CA ALA A 223 -8.28 12.70 8.49
C ALA A 223 -9.73 13.21 8.60
N TYR A 224 -10.70 12.32 8.77
CA TYR A 224 -12.12 12.72 8.78
C TYR A 224 -12.51 13.44 10.06
N VAL A 225 -12.07 12.95 11.22
CA VAL A 225 -12.31 13.62 12.50
C VAL A 225 -11.54 14.93 12.56
N GLY A 226 -10.27 14.93 12.11
CA GLY A 226 -9.45 16.14 12.03
C GLY A 226 -10.10 17.21 11.15
N LYS A 227 -10.59 16.83 9.96
CA LYS A 227 -11.28 17.79 9.09
C LYS A 227 -12.57 18.31 9.71
N ALA A 228 -13.36 17.45 10.36
CA ALA A 228 -14.59 17.85 11.02
C ALA A 228 -14.36 18.86 12.15
N LEU A 229 -13.18 18.80 12.80
CA LEU A 229 -12.76 19.75 13.83
C LEU A 229 -11.98 20.97 13.30
N GLY A 230 -11.78 21.06 11.98
CA GLY A 230 -11.18 22.23 11.34
C GLY A 230 -9.65 22.21 11.19
N TYR A 231 -9.00 21.06 11.37
CA TYR A 231 -7.56 20.91 11.13
C TYR A 231 -7.25 20.67 9.65
N ASP A 232 -6.10 21.16 9.18
CA ASP A 232 -5.69 21.06 7.78
C ASP A 232 -4.77 19.87 7.54
N THR A 233 -3.93 19.52 8.52
CA THR A 233 -2.98 18.41 8.38
C THR A 233 -3.19 17.28 9.40
N ILE A 234 -2.71 16.07 9.07
CA ILE A 234 -2.74 14.91 9.97
C ILE A 234 -1.96 15.20 11.25
N LYS A 235 -0.84 15.90 11.17
CA LYS A 235 -0.03 16.25 12.34
C LYS A 235 -0.77 17.18 13.29
N GLU A 236 -1.40 18.23 12.77
CA GLU A 236 -2.22 19.14 13.58
C GLU A 236 -3.37 18.38 14.23
N ALA A 237 -4.06 17.54 13.47
CA ALA A 237 -5.17 16.76 13.98
C ALA A 237 -4.71 15.78 15.09
N ILE A 238 -3.65 15.00 14.88
CA ILE A 238 -3.24 13.96 15.85
C ILE A 238 -2.62 14.54 17.14
N ASP A 239 -2.12 15.78 17.12
CA ASP A 239 -1.63 16.47 18.32
C ASP A 239 -2.76 16.82 19.29
N GLU A 240 -3.99 16.84 18.81
CA GLU A 240 -5.16 17.25 19.57
C GLU A 240 -5.75 16.05 20.32
N GLN A 241 -5.89 16.21 21.64
CA GLN A 241 -6.22 15.11 22.54
C GLN A 241 -7.53 14.40 22.16
N GLU A 242 -8.51 15.15 21.66
CA GLU A 242 -9.80 14.60 21.21
C GLU A 242 -9.63 13.68 19.99
N VAL A 243 -8.90 14.12 18.96
CA VAL A 243 -8.63 13.31 17.76
C VAL A 243 -7.77 12.10 18.12
N ALA A 244 -6.68 12.31 18.87
CA ALA A 244 -5.79 11.24 19.31
C ALA A 244 -6.55 10.13 20.07
N SER A 245 -7.49 10.52 20.94
CA SER A 245 -8.34 9.58 21.67
C SER A 245 -9.27 8.79 20.75
N ILE A 246 -9.85 9.41 19.72
CA ILE A 246 -10.74 8.73 18.77
C ILE A 246 -9.93 7.79 17.87
N VAL A 247 -8.76 8.20 17.39
CA VAL A 247 -7.84 7.35 16.64
C VAL A 247 -7.43 6.14 17.47
N ALA A 248 -6.90 6.34 18.67
CA ALA A 248 -6.49 5.25 19.55
C ALA A 248 -7.66 4.31 19.91
N GLY A 249 -8.85 4.87 20.13
CA GLY A 249 -10.07 4.09 20.37
C GLY A 249 -10.44 3.22 19.17
N ALA A 250 -10.44 3.78 17.96
CA ALA A 250 -10.77 3.05 16.74
C ALA A 250 -9.75 1.93 16.45
N LEU A 251 -8.46 2.19 16.70
CA LEU A 251 -7.40 1.19 16.55
C LEU A 251 -7.47 0.07 17.58
N ARG A 252 -7.92 0.37 18.82
CA ARG A 252 -8.18 -0.68 19.82
C ARG A 252 -9.39 -1.52 19.44
N GLU A 253 -10.46 -0.90 18.92
CA GLU A 253 -11.66 -1.60 18.45
C GLU A 253 -11.31 -2.53 17.27
N SER A 254 -10.66 -2.02 16.23
CA SER A 254 -10.25 -2.83 15.08
C SER A 254 -9.15 -3.83 15.43
N GLY A 255 -8.25 -3.49 16.35
CA GLY A 255 -7.22 -4.41 16.84
C GLY A 255 -7.78 -5.59 17.64
N LYS A 256 -8.86 -5.38 18.41
CA LYS A 256 -9.59 -6.47 19.09
C LYS A 256 -10.13 -7.48 18.08
N VAL A 257 -10.67 -7.01 16.95
CA VAL A 257 -11.13 -7.86 15.83
C VAL A 257 -9.97 -8.68 15.26
N LEU A 258 -8.82 -8.03 14.97
CA LEU A 258 -7.66 -8.72 14.41
C LEU A 258 -7.09 -9.81 15.32
N ILE A 259 -7.03 -9.53 16.63
CA ILE A 259 -6.56 -10.50 17.63
C ILE A 259 -7.48 -11.73 17.65
N GLU A 260 -8.80 -11.53 17.61
CA GLU A 260 -9.76 -12.64 17.60
C GLU A 260 -9.70 -13.46 16.31
N LEU A 261 -9.65 -12.80 15.14
CA LEU A 261 -9.66 -13.49 13.84
C LEU A 261 -8.36 -14.25 13.56
N TYR A 262 -7.22 -13.64 13.87
CA TYR A 262 -5.91 -14.15 13.45
C TYR A 262 -5.05 -14.65 14.59
N GLN A 263 -5.55 -14.59 15.83
CA GLN A 263 -4.83 -15.04 17.02
C GLN A 263 -3.45 -14.36 17.15
N PHE A 264 -3.37 -13.09 16.75
CA PHE A 264 -2.17 -12.29 16.97
C PHE A 264 -1.85 -12.22 18.47
N ASN A 265 -0.55 -12.23 18.79
CA ASN A 265 -0.14 -11.93 20.16
C ASN A 265 -0.66 -10.53 20.55
N LYS A 266 -1.46 -10.48 21.62
CA LYS A 266 -2.12 -9.25 22.06
C LYS A 266 -1.12 -8.15 22.42
N GLU A 267 -0.04 -8.46 23.10
CA GLU A 267 0.95 -7.47 23.53
C GLU A 267 1.71 -6.91 22.32
N GLU A 268 2.12 -7.78 21.39
CA GLU A 268 2.77 -7.37 20.15
C GLU A 268 1.84 -6.51 19.28
N HIS A 269 0.55 -6.86 19.22
CA HIS A 269 -0.41 -6.10 18.42
C HIS A 269 -0.74 -4.73 19.05
N LEU A 270 -0.81 -4.63 20.37
CA LEU A 270 -0.94 -3.34 21.06
C LEU A 270 0.30 -2.47 20.85
N ALA A 271 1.51 -3.04 20.95
CA ALA A 271 2.74 -2.33 20.63
C ALA A 271 2.80 -1.89 19.16
N TYR A 272 2.23 -2.67 18.24
CA TYR A 272 2.07 -2.29 16.84
C TYR A 272 1.13 -1.07 16.72
N ILE A 273 -0.03 -1.07 17.38
CA ILE A 273 -0.96 0.08 17.40
C ILE A 273 -0.24 1.35 17.92
N ASP A 274 0.49 1.26 19.03
CA ASP A 274 1.22 2.41 19.59
C ASP A 274 2.28 2.94 18.62
N LYS A 275 2.96 2.04 17.92
CA LYS A 275 3.90 2.39 16.83
C LYS A 275 3.18 3.12 15.70
N ILE A 276 1.99 2.69 15.29
CA ILE A 276 1.21 3.36 14.24
C ILE A 276 0.76 4.76 14.67
N VAL A 277 0.27 4.94 15.89
CA VAL A 277 -0.09 6.26 16.41
C VAL A 277 1.12 7.19 16.44
N THR A 278 2.28 6.68 16.84
CA THR A 278 3.55 7.42 16.82
C THR A 278 3.94 7.83 15.40
N ARG A 279 3.72 6.97 14.38
CA ARG A 279 3.99 7.30 12.97
C ARG A 279 3.17 8.49 12.49
N PHE A 280 1.89 8.58 12.86
CA PHE A 280 1.05 9.73 12.50
C PHE A 280 1.50 11.02 13.18
N SER A 281 2.12 10.91 14.35
CA SER A 281 2.64 12.04 15.13
C SER A 281 4.03 12.51 14.67
N ASN A 282 4.58 11.94 13.61
CA ASN A 282 5.92 12.29 13.11
C ASN A 282 5.92 13.73 12.55
N PRO A 283 6.63 14.70 13.17
CA PRO A 283 6.62 16.09 12.70
C PRO A 283 7.32 16.30 11.35
N TYR A 284 8.07 15.31 10.88
CA TYR A 284 8.77 15.36 9.59
C TYR A 284 7.94 14.79 8.44
N ILE A 285 6.75 14.25 8.74
CA ILE A 285 5.82 13.68 7.78
C ILE A 285 4.43 14.17 8.13
N SER A 286 3.96 15.17 7.39
CA SER A 286 2.58 15.60 7.50
C SER A 286 1.94 15.61 6.13
N ASP A 287 0.70 15.14 6.09
CA ASP A 287 -0.16 15.16 4.92
C ASP A 287 -1.40 15.97 5.21
N GLU A 288 -1.94 16.60 4.18
CA GLU A 288 -3.24 17.27 4.26
C GLU A 288 -4.34 16.26 4.58
N VAL A 289 -5.22 16.58 5.55
CA VAL A 289 -6.38 15.74 5.87
C VAL A 289 -7.29 15.56 4.65
N THR A 290 -7.30 16.52 3.72
CA THR A 290 -8.07 16.45 2.47
C THR A 290 -7.47 15.44 1.49
N ARG A 291 -6.13 15.35 1.43
CA ARG A 291 -5.42 14.35 0.62
C ARG A 291 -5.66 12.95 1.18
N VAL A 292 -5.51 12.79 2.49
CA VAL A 292 -5.72 11.52 3.18
C VAL A 292 -7.18 11.12 3.17
N GLY A 293 -8.11 12.08 3.27
CA GLY A 293 -9.56 11.94 3.26
C GLY A 293 -10.18 11.66 1.88
N ARG A 294 -9.42 11.76 0.79
CA ARG A 294 -9.93 11.52 -0.57
C ARG A 294 -10.56 10.12 -0.77
N GLY A 295 -11.62 10.04 -1.56
CA GLY A 295 -12.33 8.81 -1.90
C GLY A 295 -13.16 8.24 -0.73
N PRO A 296 -14.10 9.02 -0.15
CA PRO A 296 -14.89 8.58 1.00
C PRO A 296 -15.86 7.45 0.68
N ILE A 297 -16.45 7.39 -0.53
CA ILE A 297 -17.37 6.30 -0.90
C ILE A 297 -16.63 4.96 -0.89
N ARG A 298 -15.45 4.90 -1.51
CA ARG A 298 -14.61 3.68 -1.48
C ARG A 298 -14.25 3.28 -0.04
N LYS A 299 -13.92 4.23 0.83
CA LYS A 299 -13.53 3.95 2.23
C LYS A 299 -14.69 3.57 3.14
N LEU A 300 -15.90 3.99 2.79
CA LEU A 300 -17.15 3.52 3.36
C LEU A 300 -17.59 2.18 2.77
N GLY A 301 -16.85 1.59 1.83
CA GLY A 301 -17.19 0.30 1.25
C GLY A 301 -17.18 -0.85 2.28
N PRO A 302 -17.99 -1.91 2.06
CA PRO A 302 -18.19 -3.02 3.01
C PRO A 302 -16.91 -3.75 3.42
N ASN A 303 -15.92 -3.78 2.53
CA ASN A 303 -14.66 -4.50 2.70
C ASN A 303 -13.45 -3.57 2.93
N ASP A 304 -13.67 -2.26 3.10
CA ASP A 304 -12.60 -1.28 3.32
C ASP A 304 -12.46 -0.92 4.82
N ARG A 305 -11.56 0.01 5.12
CA ARG A 305 -10.97 0.30 6.43
C ARG A 305 -11.90 0.79 7.53
N LEU A 306 -13.16 1.10 7.25
CA LEU A 306 -14.11 1.63 8.25
C LEU A 306 -15.23 0.63 8.53
N ILE A 307 -16.01 0.28 7.50
CA ILE A 307 -17.18 -0.60 7.68
C ILE A 307 -16.76 -2.01 8.03
N ARG A 308 -15.76 -2.59 7.34
CA ARG A 308 -15.34 -3.97 7.60
C ARG A 308 -14.94 -4.22 9.06
N PRO A 309 -14.00 -3.46 9.67
CA PRO A 309 -13.65 -3.68 11.06
C PRO A 309 -14.82 -3.40 12.01
N ALA A 310 -15.68 -2.43 11.70
CA ALA A 310 -16.83 -2.12 12.54
C ALA A 310 -17.89 -3.22 12.54
N SER A 311 -18.20 -3.79 11.37
CA SER A 311 -19.15 -4.90 11.23
C SER A 311 -18.64 -6.16 11.91
N LEU A 312 -17.36 -6.49 11.70
CA LEU A 312 -16.71 -7.61 12.38
C LEU A 312 -16.70 -7.43 13.90
N TYR A 313 -16.52 -6.20 14.40
CA TYR A 313 -16.61 -5.93 15.84
C TYR A 313 -18.01 -6.27 16.39
N VAL A 314 -19.07 -5.89 15.67
CA VAL A 314 -20.45 -6.24 16.04
C VAL A 314 -20.67 -7.75 15.99
N GLU A 315 -20.22 -8.42 14.92
CA GLU A 315 -20.38 -9.87 14.73
C GLU A 315 -19.67 -10.69 15.82
N LEU A 316 -18.43 -10.32 16.14
CA LEU A 316 -17.58 -11.09 17.07
C LEU A 316 -17.90 -10.82 18.54
N PHE A 317 -18.30 -9.58 18.88
CA PHE A 317 -18.45 -9.16 20.28
C PHE A 317 -19.88 -8.82 20.69
N ASN A 318 -20.83 -8.81 19.74
CA ASN A 318 -22.22 -8.41 20.00
C ASN A 318 -22.33 -7.03 20.67
N GLU A 319 -21.43 -6.12 20.30
CA GLU A 319 -21.29 -4.76 20.82
C GLU A 319 -21.09 -3.78 19.66
N THR A 320 -21.50 -2.53 19.82
CA THR A 320 -21.25 -1.48 18.82
C THR A 320 -19.93 -0.76 19.13
N PRO A 321 -18.98 -0.66 18.17
CA PRO A 321 -17.74 0.08 18.36
C PRO A 321 -18.04 1.59 18.42
N ARG A 322 -17.46 2.31 19.38
CA ARG A 322 -17.79 3.73 19.60
C ARG A 322 -16.98 4.64 18.68
N SER A 323 -15.68 4.38 18.56
CA SER A 323 -14.76 5.26 17.86
C SER A 323 -14.83 5.07 16.35
N LEU A 324 -14.97 3.82 15.89
CA LEU A 324 -15.25 3.53 14.48
C LEU A 324 -16.57 4.14 14.02
N VAL A 325 -17.63 4.10 14.85
CA VAL A 325 -18.91 4.75 14.54
C VAL A 325 -18.76 6.27 14.36
N LYS A 326 -18.02 6.94 15.26
CA LYS A 326 -17.70 8.38 15.09
C LYS A 326 -16.96 8.66 13.78
N ALA A 327 -16.00 7.83 13.42
CA ALA A 327 -15.23 8.00 12.19
C ALA A 327 -16.10 7.78 10.94
N ILE A 328 -16.99 6.78 10.96
CA ILE A 328 -17.95 6.52 9.87
C ILE A 328 -18.90 7.72 9.72
N ALA A 329 -19.45 8.24 10.83
CA ALA A 329 -20.28 9.44 10.81
C ALA A 329 -19.53 10.65 10.23
N ALA A 330 -18.30 10.91 10.70
CA ALA A 330 -17.45 11.99 10.18
C ALA A 330 -17.14 11.83 8.68
N THR A 331 -17.01 10.60 8.20
CA THR A 331 -16.81 10.31 6.77
C THR A 331 -18.08 10.55 5.97
N LEU A 332 -19.26 10.21 6.52
CA LEU A 332 -20.54 10.36 5.84
C LEU A 332 -20.92 11.85 5.64
N VAL A 333 -20.55 12.71 6.58
CA VAL A 333 -20.75 14.18 6.49
C VAL A 333 -19.58 14.90 5.82
N TYR A 334 -18.54 14.18 5.38
CA TYR A 334 -17.33 14.78 4.82
C TYR A 334 -17.61 15.50 3.50
N GLN A 335 -17.10 16.73 3.39
CA GLN A 335 -17.23 17.59 2.21
C GLN A 335 -15.86 17.99 1.68
N ASN A 336 -15.69 17.89 0.36
CA ASN A 336 -14.52 18.38 -0.34
C ASN A 336 -14.86 18.56 -1.83
N GLU A 337 -14.97 19.80 -2.30
CA GLU A 337 -15.34 20.12 -3.68
C GLU A 337 -14.30 19.65 -4.72
N ALA A 338 -13.05 19.44 -4.29
CA ALA A 338 -11.98 18.94 -5.15
C ALA A 338 -11.94 17.40 -5.26
N ASP A 339 -12.83 16.69 -4.57
CA ASP A 339 -12.92 15.23 -4.60
C ASP A 339 -14.27 14.76 -5.14
N GLU A 340 -14.26 14.18 -6.35
CA GLU A 340 -15.45 13.71 -7.06
C GLU A 340 -16.30 12.73 -6.21
N GLU A 341 -15.66 11.83 -5.44
CA GLU A 341 -16.38 10.91 -4.56
C GLU A 341 -17.03 11.63 -3.36
N ALA A 342 -16.41 12.69 -2.83
CA ALA A 342 -16.99 13.47 -1.74
C ALA A 342 -18.19 14.29 -2.22
N VAL A 343 -18.09 14.89 -3.41
CA VAL A 343 -19.21 15.59 -4.06
C VAL A 343 -20.38 14.62 -4.31
N LEU A 344 -20.10 13.45 -4.89
CA LEU A 344 -21.11 12.42 -5.12
C LEU A 344 -21.74 11.92 -3.82
N LEU A 345 -20.96 11.76 -2.76
CA LEU A 345 -21.48 11.35 -1.45
C LEU A 345 -22.50 12.36 -0.92
N GLN A 346 -22.20 13.66 -0.97
CA GLN A 346 -23.11 14.70 -0.50
C GLN A 346 -24.35 14.86 -1.41
N GLN A 347 -24.21 14.64 -2.72
CA GLN A 347 -25.37 14.57 -3.63
C GLN A 347 -26.34 13.46 -3.23
N LYS A 348 -25.82 12.25 -2.96
CA LYS A 348 -26.62 11.14 -2.46
C LYS A 348 -27.32 11.49 -1.14
N VAL A 349 -26.58 12.04 -0.17
CA VAL A 349 -27.18 12.49 1.10
C VAL A 349 -28.33 13.49 0.88
N ALA A 350 -28.18 14.44 -0.03
CA ALA A 350 -29.23 15.41 -0.33
C ALA A 350 -30.47 14.77 -1.01
N GLU A 351 -30.28 13.74 -1.82
CA GLU A 351 -31.35 13.07 -2.58
C GLU A 351 -32.14 12.05 -1.75
N GLN A 352 -31.45 11.21 -0.96
CA GLN A 352 -32.07 10.07 -0.25
C GLN A 352 -31.86 10.09 1.27
N GLY A 353 -31.15 11.08 1.80
CA GLY A 353 -30.84 11.20 3.23
C GLY A 353 -29.67 10.33 3.69
N TYR A 354 -29.20 10.58 4.92
CA TYR A 354 -28.03 9.90 5.49
C TYR A 354 -28.19 8.38 5.61
N GLN A 355 -29.36 7.91 6.04
CA GLN A 355 -29.59 6.48 6.25
C GLN A 355 -29.46 5.68 4.95
N ALA A 356 -30.23 6.04 3.92
CA ALA A 356 -30.22 5.34 2.65
C ALA A 356 -28.85 5.44 1.96
N THR A 357 -28.17 6.58 2.05
CA THR A 357 -26.79 6.70 1.54
C THR A 357 -25.82 5.78 2.28
N LEU A 358 -25.89 5.72 3.62
CA LEU A 358 -25.01 4.82 4.38
C LEU A 358 -25.25 3.36 3.99
N GLU A 359 -26.51 2.92 3.92
CA GLU A 359 -26.88 1.55 3.50
C GLU A 359 -26.33 1.23 2.10
N GLU A 360 -26.48 2.15 1.15
CA GLU A 360 -25.99 1.98 -0.23
C GLU A 360 -24.46 1.82 -0.29
N VAL A 361 -23.70 2.74 0.31
CA VAL A 361 -22.23 2.76 0.17
C VAL A 361 -21.56 1.68 1.03
N SER A 362 -22.14 1.35 2.19
CA SER A 362 -21.59 0.38 3.13
C SER A 362 -22.05 -1.05 2.90
N GLY A 363 -23.16 -1.25 2.18
CA GLY A 363 -23.82 -2.55 2.06
C GLY A 363 -24.45 -3.06 3.36
N LEU A 364 -24.56 -2.23 4.40
CA LEU A 364 -25.23 -2.58 5.65
C LEU A 364 -26.74 -2.61 5.45
N ALA A 365 -27.40 -3.61 6.05
CA ALA A 365 -28.86 -3.63 6.12
C ALA A 365 -29.39 -2.54 7.06
N ALA A 366 -30.58 -2.01 6.78
CA ALA A 366 -31.22 -0.95 7.58
C ALA A 366 -31.34 -1.26 9.09
N ASN A 367 -31.50 -2.54 9.44
CA ASN A 367 -31.60 -2.99 10.83
C ASN A 367 -30.24 -3.31 11.49
N HIS A 368 -29.13 -3.12 10.78
CA HIS A 368 -27.80 -3.38 11.33
C HIS A 368 -27.48 -2.38 12.46
N PRO A 369 -26.95 -2.81 13.62
CA PRO A 369 -26.71 -1.94 14.76
C PRO A 369 -25.86 -0.69 14.46
N LEU A 370 -24.91 -0.82 13.53
CA LEU A 370 -24.08 0.31 13.08
C LEU A 370 -24.89 1.43 12.40
N VAL A 371 -25.94 1.10 11.62
CA VAL A 371 -26.71 2.12 10.90
C VAL A 371 -27.33 3.09 11.88
N LYS A 372 -28.04 2.57 12.89
CA LYS A 372 -28.61 3.40 13.96
C LYS A 372 -27.52 4.19 14.70
N ALA A 373 -26.45 3.53 15.11
CA ALA A 373 -25.40 4.16 15.90
C ALA A 373 -24.69 5.30 15.16
N VAL A 374 -24.49 5.18 13.83
CA VAL A 374 -23.92 6.23 12.99
C VAL A 374 -24.89 7.41 12.86
N LEU A 375 -26.17 7.16 12.63
CA LEU A 375 -27.18 8.22 12.52
C LEU A 375 -27.34 8.99 13.83
N ASP A 376 -27.26 8.31 14.98
CA ASP A 376 -27.27 8.94 16.31
C ASP A 376 -26.04 9.84 16.57
N GLN A 377 -24.99 9.80 15.73
CA GLN A 377 -23.86 10.75 15.81
C GLN A 377 -24.02 11.99 14.90
N ILE A 378 -24.94 11.94 13.93
CA ILE A 378 -25.13 12.99 12.93
C ILE A 378 -26.28 13.92 13.33
N ASN A 379 -27.33 13.36 13.94
CA ASN A 379 -28.46 14.08 14.52
C ASN A 379 -28.09 14.69 15.87
#